data_AF-A0A924AVK9-F1
#
_entry.id   AF-A0A924AVK9-F1
#
_cell.length_a   1.000
_cell.length_b   1.000
_cell.length_c   1.000
_cell.angle_alpha   90.00
_cell.angle_beta   90.00
_cell.angle_gamma   90.00
#
_symmetry.space_group_name_H-M   'P 1'
#
loop_
_entity.id
_entity.type
_entity.pdbx_description
1 polymer ?
#
loop_
_entity_poly.entity_id
_entity_poly.type
_entity_poly.pdbx_seq_one_letter_code
_entity_poly.pdbx_strand_id
1 'polypeptide(L)'
;MKRLLTYCSILILWIACICNVNAQEPCDVPGYVELKCFQAPAKACVGMQINITRIGCPVSGSSVQPLYCYDYAHNPNQDTTITHWTYTAPGTYIIHQWYVNYCDSTSQPIIIVASPDPVFTVQSCVTPQRNVIVTITDTVYDLFQINYGNGVVTPPLSKAVSPVEYAYPTDGNYSITVQG
;
A
#
# COMPACT_ATOMS: atom_id res chain seq x y z
N MET A 1 3.69 43.34 48.01
CA MET A 1 4.27 42.54 49.10
C MET A 1 3.15 41.93 49.94
N LYS A 2 2.96 40.61 49.86
CA LYS A 2 2.79 39.66 50.97
C LYS A 2 2.33 38.33 50.40
N ARG A 3 3.20 37.34 50.51
CA ARG A 3 2.91 35.91 50.32
C ARG A 3 2.04 35.45 51.49
N LEU A 4 1.05 34.61 51.22
CA LEU A 4 0.64 33.57 52.16
C LEU A 4 0.57 32.25 51.40
N LEU A 5 1.53 31.38 51.68
CA LEU A 5 1.46 29.94 51.44
C LEU A 5 0.60 29.36 52.55
N THR A 6 -0.43 28.59 52.19
CA THR A 6 -1.01 27.57 53.07
C THR A 6 -1.20 26.32 52.22
N TYR A 7 -0.38 25.31 52.51
CA TYR A 7 -0.57 23.93 52.07
C TYR A 7 -1.71 23.32 52.89
N CYS A 8 -2.69 22.68 52.25
CA CYS A 8 -3.41 21.58 52.87
C CYS A 8 -4.09 20.69 51.81
N SER A 9 -3.58 19.47 51.73
CA SER A 9 -4.30 18.22 51.47
C SER A 9 -4.77 17.90 50.05
N ILE A 10 -4.05 16.91 49.52
CA ILE A 10 -4.37 15.99 48.44
C ILE A 10 -5.79 15.43 48.63
N LEU A 11 -6.70 15.79 47.72
CA LEU A 11 -7.84 14.96 47.38
C LEU A 11 -7.89 14.86 45.86
N ILE A 12 -7.70 13.65 45.36
CA ILE A 12 -7.74 13.28 43.96
C ILE A 12 -9.15 13.57 43.45
N LEU A 13 -9.32 14.67 42.73
CA LEU A 13 -10.47 14.92 41.89
C LEU A 13 -9.98 14.99 40.45
N TRP A 14 -10.51 14.11 39.62
CA TRP A 14 -10.33 14.14 38.18
C TRP A 14 -10.80 15.50 37.65
N ILE A 15 -9.87 16.45 37.51
CA ILE A 15 -10.08 17.62 36.69
C ILE A 15 -9.91 17.11 35.26
N ALA A 16 -11.04 16.79 34.65
CA ALA A 16 -11.13 16.79 33.20
C ALA A 16 -10.50 18.10 32.74
N CYS A 17 -9.40 18.00 31.99
CA CYS A 17 -8.89 19.12 31.22
C CYS A 17 -10.07 19.56 30.35
N ILE A 18 -10.65 20.71 30.68
CA ILE A 18 -11.68 21.34 29.86
C ILE A 18 -10.95 21.74 28.59
N CYS A 19 -10.98 20.87 27.58
CA CYS A 19 -10.72 21.29 26.22
C CYS A 19 -11.76 22.37 25.94
N ASN A 20 -11.27 23.59 25.80
CA ASN A 20 -12.02 24.75 25.41
C ASN A 20 -12.59 24.46 24.00
N VAL A 21 -13.80 23.91 23.94
CA VAL A 21 -14.55 23.67 22.71
C VAL A 21 -15.02 25.01 22.16
N ASN A 22 -14.11 25.74 21.54
CA ASN A 22 -14.41 26.92 20.74
C ASN A 22 -13.70 26.86 19.38
N ALA A 23 -13.63 25.65 18.81
CA ALA A 23 -13.57 25.46 17.37
C ALA A 23 -14.98 25.05 16.93
N GLN A 24 -15.81 26.03 16.61
CA GLN A 24 -17.03 25.77 15.86
C GLN A 24 -16.58 25.35 14.46
N GLU A 25 -16.57 24.04 14.19
CA GLU A 25 -16.26 23.51 12.86
C GLU A 25 -17.29 24.08 11.87
N PRO A 26 -16.89 24.88 10.86
CA PRO A 26 -17.83 25.63 10.03
C PRO A 26 -18.51 24.75 8.95
N CYS A 27 -18.63 23.44 9.14
CA CYS A 27 -18.89 22.50 8.05
C CYS A 27 -20.03 21.49 8.30
N ASP A 28 -20.83 21.61 9.38
CA ASP A 28 -22.01 20.77 9.59
C ASP A 28 -23.23 21.30 8.83
N VAL A 29 -23.33 20.97 7.54
CA VAL A 29 -24.56 21.17 6.76
C VAL A 29 -25.33 19.85 6.68
N PRO A 30 -26.54 19.75 7.27
CA PRO A 30 -27.36 18.54 7.19
C PRO A 30 -27.70 18.20 5.73
N GLY A 31 -27.32 16.99 5.27
CA GLY A 31 -27.62 16.50 3.92
C GLY A 31 -26.39 16.19 3.05
N TYR A 32 -25.18 16.25 3.61
CA TYR A 32 -23.96 15.94 2.86
C TYR A 32 -23.85 14.45 2.54
N VAL A 33 -23.95 14.11 1.26
CA VAL A 33 -23.58 12.78 0.75
C VAL A 33 -22.05 12.78 0.62
N GLU A 34 -21.38 11.74 1.13
CA GLU A 34 -19.94 11.55 0.91
C GLU A 34 -19.67 11.52 -0.61
N LEU A 35 -19.20 12.65 -1.14
CA LEU A 35 -18.87 12.77 -2.55
C LEU A 35 -17.57 12.00 -2.78
N LYS A 36 -17.64 10.93 -3.57
CA LYS A 36 -16.44 10.20 -4.00
C LYS A 36 -15.68 11.01 -5.03
N CYS A 37 -14.75 11.83 -4.54
CA CYS A 37 -13.96 12.73 -5.37
C CYS A 37 -12.82 12.07 -6.15
N PHE A 38 -12.44 10.85 -5.74
CA PHE A 38 -11.41 10.06 -6.37
C PHE A 38 -11.73 8.55 -6.33
N GLN A 39 -10.99 7.78 -7.12
CA GLN A 39 -10.96 6.32 -7.07
C GLN A 39 -9.53 5.85 -6.83
N ALA A 40 -9.37 4.98 -5.85
CA ALA A 40 -8.19 4.15 -5.67
C ALA A 40 -8.56 2.66 -5.82
N PRO A 41 -7.59 1.78 -6.13
CA PRO A 41 -7.80 0.34 -5.96
C PRO A 41 -8.06 0.03 -4.48
N ALA A 42 -9.01 -0.87 -4.21
CA ALA A 42 -9.27 -1.32 -2.83
C ALA A 42 -8.14 -2.21 -2.28
N LYS A 43 -7.33 -2.80 -3.15
CA LYS A 43 -6.24 -3.71 -2.81
C LYS A 43 -5.06 -3.58 -3.78
N ALA A 44 -3.84 -3.63 -3.27
CA ALA A 44 -2.59 -3.64 -4.05
C ALA A 44 -1.49 -4.44 -3.33
N CYS A 45 -0.37 -4.71 -3.98
CA CYS A 45 0.78 -5.38 -3.37
C CYS A 45 1.84 -4.36 -2.95
N VAL A 46 2.64 -4.70 -1.94
CA VAL A 46 3.86 -3.94 -1.57
C VAL A 46 4.75 -3.77 -2.79
N GLY A 47 5.31 -2.57 -2.97
CA GLY A 47 6.22 -2.23 -4.07
C GLY A 47 5.52 -1.93 -5.40
N MET A 48 4.22 -2.20 -5.54
CA MET A 48 3.46 -1.78 -6.72
C MET A 48 3.00 -0.33 -6.60
N GLN A 49 3.13 0.42 -7.70
CA GLN A 49 2.58 1.76 -7.80
C GLN A 49 1.06 1.70 -7.99
N ILE A 50 0.31 2.32 -7.08
CA ILE A 50 -1.11 2.60 -7.28
C ILE A 50 -1.29 3.95 -7.98
N ASN A 51 -2.38 4.10 -8.73
CA ASN A 51 -2.75 5.35 -9.37
C ASN A 51 -4.14 5.77 -8.90
N ILE A 52 -4.30 7.07 -8.65
CA ILE A 52 -5.55 7.70 -8.27
C ILE A 52 -6.22 8.28 -9.50
N THR A 53 -7.48 7.91 -9.71
CA THR A 53 -8.30 8.47 -10.78
C THR A 53 -9.26 9.49 -10.21
N ARG A 54 -9.26 10.71 -10.76
CA ARG A 54 -10.25 11.73 -10.39
C ARG A 54 -11.58 11.40 -11.05
N ILE A 55 -12.63 11.18 -10.26
CA ILE A 55 -13.99 10.88 -10.78
C ILE A 55 -14.87 12.14 -10.86
N GLY A 56 -14.41 13.24 -10.26
CA GLY A 56 -15.06 14.55 -10.30
C GLY A 56 -15.60 14.95 -8.93
N CYS A 57 -15.46 16.24 -8.64
CA CYS A 57 -16.08 16.87 -7.46
C CYS A 57 -16.84 18.10 -7.94
N PRO A 58 -18.01 18.39 -7.37
CA PRO A 58 -18.69 19.66 -7.58
C PRO A 58 -17.98 20.75 -6.75
N VAL A 59 -16.70 21.04 -7.05
CA VAL A 59 -16.06 22.25 -6.53
C VAL A 59 -16.54 23.42 -7.40
N SER A 60 -17.39 24.29 -6.84
CA SER A 60 -17.79 25.53 -7.50
C SER A 60 -16.61 26.49 -7.49
N GLY A 61 -15.93 26.62 -8.63
CA GLY A 61 -14.77 27.51 -8.78
C GLY A 61 -13.66 26.85 -9.60
N SER A 62 -13.06 27.61 -10.51
CA SER A 62 -12.00 27.13 -11.41
C SER A 62 -10.81 26.54 -10.65
N SER A 63 -10.39 25.33 -11.07
CA SER A 63 -9.04 24.76 -10.87
C SER A 63 -8.50 24.72 -9.43
N VAL A 64 -9.26 24.19 -8.48
CA VAL A 64 -8.68 23.85 -7.16
C VAL A 64 -7.94 22.51 -7.26
N GLN A 65 -6.66 22.52 -6.94
CA GLN A 65 -5.83 21.31 -6.93
C GLN A 65 -6.14 20.48 -5.67
N PRO A 66 -6.48 19.19 -5.81
CA PRO A 66 -6.67 18.33 -4.65
C PRO A 66 -5.33 18.01 -3.99
N LEU A 67 -5.36 17.88 -2.67
CA LEU A 67 -4.31 17.27 -1.86
C LEU A 67 -4.71 15.85 -1.48
N TYR A 68 -3.71 14.99 -1.34
CA TYR A 68 -3.85 13.60 -0.95
C TYR A 68 -2.92 13.28 0.22
N CYS A 69 -3.40 12.47 1.16
CA CYS A 69 -2.59 11.81 2.17
C CYS A 69 -2.81 10.30 2.04
N TYR A 70 -1.74 9.55 1.75
CA TYR A 70 -1.83 8.10 1.47
C TYR A 70 -1.86 7.23 2.75
N ASP A 71 -1.62 7.81 3.92
CA ASP A 71 -1.69 7.12 5.20
C ASP A 71 -2.27 8.04 6.27
N TYR A 72 -3.53 8.46 6.08
CA TYR A 72 -4.17 9.43 6.96
C TYR A 72 -4.37 8.90 8.39
N ALA A 73 -4.50 7.58 8.56
CA ALA A 73 -4.68 6.95 9.86
C ALA A 73 -3.46 7.11 10.79
N HIS A 74 -2.24 7.12 10.23
CA HIS A 74 -1.01 7.20 11.02
C HIS A 74 -0.22 8.49 10.78
N ASN A 75 -0.34 9.10 9.60
CA ASN A 75 0.43 10.26 9.15
C ASN A 75 -0.48 11.38 8.59
N PRO A 76 -1.45 11.91 9.36
CA PRO A 76 -2.51 12.80 8.87
C PRO A 76 -2.07 14.18 8.33
N ASN A 77 -0.77 14.47 8.30
CA ASN A 77 -0.22 15.75 7.83
C ASN A 77 0.79 15.58 6.67
N GLN A 78 0.81 14.41 6.02
CA GLN A 78 1.67 14.14 4.87
C GLN A 78 0.92 14.33 3.56
N ASP A 79 0.76 15.59 3.21
CA ASP A 79 -0.03 15.99 2.05
C ASP A 79 0.83 16.04 0.80
N THR A 80 0.24 15.61 -0.31
CA THR A 80 0.89 15.67 -1.62
C THR A 80 -0.12 15.89 -2.71
N THR A 81 0.33 16.47 -3.82
CA THR A 81 -0.45 16.56 -5.05
C THR A 81 -0.18 15.39 -6.00
N ILE A 82 0.71 14.49 -5.62
CA ILE A 82 1.07 13.31 -6.40
C ILE A 82 -0.14 12.37 -6.44
N THR A 83 -0.51 11.91 -7.64
CA THR A 83 -1.67 11.04 -7.88
C THR A 83 -1.29 9.56 -8.00
N HIS A 84 -0.08 9.20 -7.60
CA HIS A 84 0.42 7.83 -7.57
C HIS A 84 1.24 7.59 -6.30
N TRP A 85 1.22 6.37 -5.78
CA TRP A 85 1.96 6.05 -4.56
C TRP A 85 2.41 4.60 -4.54
N THR A 86 3.53 4.34 -3.88
CA THR A 86 4.08 3.00 -3.71
C THR A 86 4.24 2.73 -2.22
N TYR A 87 3.50 1.76 -1.70
CA TYR A 87 3.59 1.35 -0.31
C TYR A 87 4.74 0.35 -0.13
N THR A 88 5.53 0.52 0.93
CA THR A 88 6.70 -0.31 1.23
C THR A 88 6.43 -1.37 2.29
N ALA A 89 5.28 -1.31 2.97
CA ALA A 89 4.89 -2.26 4.00
C ALA A 89 3.43 -2.73 3.81
N PRO A 90 3.13 -4.01 4.10
CA PRO A 90 1.76 -4.49 4.07
C PRO A 90 0.96 -3.88 5.22
N GLY A 91 -0.35 -3.74 5.01
CA GLY A 91 -1.24 -3.15 6.00
C GLY A 91 -2.51 -2.57 5.39
N THR A 92 -3.38 -2.06 6.26
CA THR A 92 -4.55 -1.29 5.85
C THR A 92 -4.25 0.18 6.01
N TYR A 93 -4.45 0.95 4.94
CA TYR A 93 -4.21 2.39 4.90
C TYR A 93 -5.49 3.13 4.54
N ILE A 94 -5.53 4.42 4.86
CA ILE A 94 -6.62 5.32 4.48
C ILE A 94 -6.03 6.40 3.58
N ILE A 95 -6.49 6.43 2.34
CA ILE A 95 -6.19 7.51 1.40
C ILE A 95 -7.22 8.60 1.67
N HIS A 96 -6.77 9.77 2.07
CA HIS A 96 -7.61 10.93 2.32
C HIS A 96 -7.35 11.98 1.24
N GLN A 97 -8.41 12.62 0.74
CA GLN A 97 -8.35 13.69 -0.24
C GLN A 97 -9.14 14.90 0.27
N TRP A 98 -8.60 16.10 0.07
CA TRP A 98 -9.31 17.35 0.36
C TRP A 98 -8.86 18.49 -0.56
N TYR A 99 -9.59 19.60 -0.48
CA TYR A 99 -9.31 20.83 -1.22
C TYR A 99 -9.01 21.97 -0.24
N VAL A 100 -7.92 22.70 -0.47
CA VAL A 100 -7.56 23.85 0.36
C VAL A 100 -8.67 24.91 0.30
N ASN A 101 -9.12 25.39 1.46
CA ASN A 101 -10.22 26.34 1.62
C ASN A 101 -11.63 25.77 1.36
N TYR A 102 -11.79 24.45 1.29
CA TYR A 102 -13.09 23.77 1.24
C TYR A 102 -13.22 22.83 2.44
N CYS A 103 -14.46 22.65 2.89
CA CYS A 103 -14.80 21.70 3.95
C CYS A 103 -14.85 20.23 3.46
N ASP A 104 -14.80 20.05 2.14
CA ASP A 104 -15.08 18.76 1.52
C ASP A 104 -13.84 17.89 1.51
N SER A 105 -13.99 16.69 2.07
CA SER A 105 -12.96 15.66 2.03
C SER A 105 -13.58 14.30 1.79
N THR A 106 -12.76 13.37 1.30
CA THR A 106 -13.15 12.00 0.99
C THR A 106 -12.07 11.06 1.48
N SER A 107 -12.47 9.92 2.02
CA SER A 107 -11.54 8.87 2.44
C SER A 107 -11.84 7.56 1.74
N GLN A 108 -10.82 6.84 1.31
CA GLN A 108 -10.97 5.47 0.80
C GLN A 108 -9.95 4.54 1.48
N PRO A 109 -10.39 3.42 2.06
CA PRO A 109 -9.46 2.42 2.56
C PRO A 109 -8.80 1.66 1.42
N ILE A 110 -7.54 1.28 1.62
CA ILE A 110 -6.80 0.38 0.74
C ILE A 110 -6.07 -0.68 1.55
N ILE A 111 -6.09 -1.92 1.07
CA ILE A 111 -5.35 -3.03 1.67
C ILE A 111 -4.11 -3.30 0.85
N ILE A 112 -2.94 -3.17 1.47
CA ILE A 112 -1.65 -3.52 0.89
C ILE A 112 -1.24 -4.90 1.39
N VAL A 113 -1.12 -5.85 0.47
CA VAL A 113 -0.69 -7.21 0.79
C VAL A 113 0.80 -7.40 0.54
N ALA A 114 1.42 -8.27 1.32
CA ALA A 114 2.80 -8.65 1.12
C ALA A 114 2.97 -9.32 -0.26
N SER A 115 4.13 -9.08 -0.88
CA SER A 115 4.57 -9.76 -2.11
C SER A 115 5.87 -10.51 -1.80
N PRO A 116 5.81 -11.64 -1.09
CA PRO A 116 7.00 -12.42 -0.76
C PRO A 116 7.67 -13.00 -2.02
N ASP A 117 8.97 -13.26 -1.95
CA ASP A 117 9.67 -13.93 -3.04
C ASP A 117 9.14 -15.38 -3.20
N PRO A 118 8.88 -15.85 -4.43
CA PRO A 118 8.48 -17.23 -4.67
C PRO A 118 9.49 -18.24 -4.13
N VAL A 119 9.01 -19.30 -3.49
CA VAL A 119 9.85 -20.40 -2.99
C VAL A 119 10.01 -21.51 -4.04
N PHE A 120 11.26 -21.79 -4.42
CA PHE A 120 11.59 -22.85 -5.38
C PHE A 120 12.98 -23.45 -5.12
N THR A 121 13.22 -24.62 -5.69
CA THR A 121 14.54 -25.26 -5.73
C THR A 121 14.95 -25.55 -7.15
N VAL A 122 16.27 -25.52 -7.41
CA VAL A 122 16.86 -25.87 -8.71
C VAL A 122 17.81 -27.04 -8.50
N GLN A 123 17.65 -28.06 -9.31
CA GLN A 123 18.61 -29.16 -9.43
C GLN A 123 19.18 -29.18 -10.85
N SER A 124 20.50 -29.24 -10.98
CA SER A 124 21.17 -29.43 -12.27
C SER A 124 21.72 -30.85 -12.38
N CYS A 125 21.72 -31.40 -13.60
CA CYS A 125 22.40 -32.65 -13.89
C CYS A 125 23.91 -32.40 -14.06
N VAL A 126 24.71 -33.43 -13.78
CA VAL A 126 26.14 -33.41 -14.10
C VAL A 126 26.34 -33.56 -15.61
N THR A 127 27.39 -32.94 -16.14
CA THR A 127 27.82 -33.10 -17.55
C THR A 127 27.90 -34.59 -17.93
N PRO A 128 27.41 -35.00 -19.12
CA PRO A 128 27.06 -34.18 -20.29
C PRO A 128 25.60 -33.70 -20.32
N GLN A 129 24.81 -33.95 -19.27
CA GLN A 129 23.40 -33.59 -19.25
C GLN A 129 23.23 -32.13 -18.87
N ARG A 130 22.85 -31.29 -19.84
CA ARG A 130 22.63 -29.85 -19.68
C ARG A 130 21.24 -29.51 -19.15
N ASN A 131 20.68 -30.40 -18.33
CA ASN A 131 19.31 -30.30 -17.86
C ASN A 131 19.26 -29.68 -16.46
N VAL A 132 18.25 -28.85 -16.25
CA VAL A 132 17.85 -28.35 -14.95
C VAL A 132 16.41 -28.72 -14.67
N ILE A 133 16.13 -28.99 -13.41
CA ILE A 133 14.79 -29.27 -12.88
C ILE A 133 14.49 -28.14 -11.89
N VAL A 134 13.44 -27.38 -12.18
CA VAL A 134 12.92 -26.35 -11.29
C VAL A 134 11.70 -26.93 -10.58
N THR A 135 11.77 -27.00 -9.26
CA THR A 135 10.65 -27.44 -8.42
C THR A 135 10.11 -26.24 -7.66
N ILE A 136 8.87 -25.87 -7.94
CA ILE A 136 8.13 -24.82 -7.24
C ILE A 136 7.48 -25.46 -6.01
N THR A 137 7.82 -24.97 -4.82
CA THR A 137 7.23 -25.40 -3.54
C THR A 137 6.43 -24.29 -2.86
N ASP A 138 6.33 -23.14 -3.51
CA ASP A 138 5.57 -21.99 -3.07
C ASP A 138 4.07 -22.30 -2.88
N THR A 139 3.51 -21.79 -1.78
CA THR A 139 2.10 -21.98 -1.41
C THR A 139 1.26 -20.72 -1.53
N VAL A 140 1.87 -19.59 -1.90
CA VAL A 140 1.25 -18.25 -1.92
C VAL A 140 0.71 -17.94 -3.31
N TYR A 141 1.48 -18.22 -4.36
CA TYR A 141 1.12 -17.90 -5.73
C TYR A 141 0.54 -19.12 -6.47
N ASP A 142 -0.37 -18.87 -7.42
CA ASP A 142 -1.03 -19.93 -8.20
C ASP A 142 -0.41 -20.13 -9.59
N LEU A 143 0.17 -19.06 -10.14
CA LEU A 143 0.82 -19.03 -11.44
C LEU A 143 2.27 -18.58 -11.28
N PHE A 144 3.14 -19.09 -12.12
CA PHE A 144 4.56 -18.78 -12.09
C PHE A 144 5.13 -18.61 -13.48
N GLN A 145 6.13 -17.75 -13.62
CA GLN A 145 6.97 -17.67 -14.82
C GLN A 145 8.42 -17.93 -14.44
N ILE A 146 9.08 -18.76 -15.23
CA ILE A 146 10.48 -19.14 -15.03
C ILE A 146 11.30 -18.51 -16.16
N ASN A 147 12.31 -17.73 -15.80
CA ASN A 147 13.32 -17.24 -16.73
C ASN A 147 14.62 -18.01 -16.48
N TYR A 148 15.11 -18.71 -17.51
CA TYR A 148 16.28 -19.57 -17.42
C TYR A 148 17.62 -18.83 -17.58
N GLY A 149 17.61 -17.50 -17.67
CA GLY A 149 18.82 -16.68 -17.74
C GLY A 149 19.52 -16.67 -19.09
N ASN A 150 18.97 -17.35 -20.09
CA ASN A 150 19.46 -17.39 -21.48
C ASN A 150 18.48 -16.72 -22.47
N GLY A 151 17.57 -15.88 -21.97
CA GLY A 151 16.51 -15.24 -22.75
C GLY A 151 15.25 -16.10 -22.94
N VAL A 152 15.26 -17.37 -22.53
CA VAL A 152 14.06 -18.21 -22.54
C VAL A 152 13.25 -17.97 -21.27
N VAL A 153 11.97 -17.64 -21.45
CA VAL A 153 10.99 -17.45 -20.38
C VAL A 153 9.78 -18.32 -20.66
N THR A 154 9.26 -19.01 -19.66
CA THR A 154 8.06 -19.83 -19.81
C THR A 154 6.81 -18.93 -19.95
N PRO A 155 5.75 -19.42 -20.62
CA PRO A 155 4.42 -18.88 -20.37
C PRO A 155 4.05 -19.07 -18.88
N PRO A 156 3.02 -18.37 -18.36
CA PRO A 156 2.53 -18.62 -17.01
C PRO A 156 2.17 -20.10 -16.80
N LEU A 157 2.80 -20.72 -15.80
CA LEU A 157 2.63 -22.12 -15.42
C LEU A 157 1.83 -22.19 -14.13
N SER A 158 0.87 -23.10 -14.04
CA SER A 158 0.27 -23.44 -12.75
C SER A 158 1.27 -24.20 -11.87
N LYS A 159 1.22 -24.00 -10.55
CA LYS A 159 2.00 -24.80 -9.58
C LYS A 159 1.86 -26.31 -9.77
N ALA A 160 0.72 -26.77 -10.27
CA ALA A 160 0.46 -28.19 -10.52
C ALA A 160 1.35 -28.81 -11.60
N VAL A 161 2.04 -27.99 -12.40
CA VAL A 161 2.97 -28.43 -13.45
C VAL A 161 4.37 -28.73 -12.90
N SER A 162 4.66 -28.35 -11.66
CA SER A 162 5.95 -28.62 -10.98
C SER A 162 6.15 -30.13 -10.74
N PRO A 163 7.34 -30.71 -11.00
CA PRO A 163 8.57 -30.05 -11.44
C PRO A 163 8.64 -29.76 -12.94
N VAL A 164 9.36 -28.70 -13.31
CA VAL A 164 9.55 -28.27 -14.71
C VAL A 164 10.98 -28.52 -15.15
N GLU A 165 11.17 -29.21 -16.27
CA GLU A 165 12.48 -29.50 -16.83
C GLU A 165 12.85 -28.56 -17.97
N TYR A 166 14.13 -28.20 -18.05
CA TYR A 166 14.69 -27.41 -19.15
C TYR A 166 16.11 -27.87 -19.50
N ALA A 167 16.42 -27.92 -20.80
CA ALA A 167 17.73 -28.31 -21.31
C ALA A 167 18.43 -27.12 -21.98
N TYR A 168 19.63 -26.77 -21.50
CA TYR A 168 20.44 -25.72 -22.11
C TYR A 168 21.10 -26.22 -23.42
N PRO A 169 21.20 -25.36 -24.45
CA PRO A 169 21.86 -25.71 -25.70
C PRO A 169 23.38 -25.75 -25.59
N THR A 170 23.95 -24.99 -24.65
CA THR A 170 25.40 -24.83 -24.44
C THR A 170 25.72 -24.87 -22.95
N ASP A 171 26.96 -25.23 -22.60
CA ASP A 171 27.43 -25.14 -21.22
C ASP A 171 27.66 -23.67 -20.83
N GLY A 172 27.43 -23.34 -19.56
CA GLY A 172 27.62 -21.99 -19.05
C GLY A 172 27.03 -21.78 -17.66
N ASN A 173 27.27 -20.58 -17.13
CA ASN A 173 26.64 -20.13 -15.90
C ASN A 173 25.35 -19.38 -16.24
N TYR A 174 24.23 -19.82 -15.68
CA TYR A 174 22.92 -19.23 -15.89
C TYR A 174 22.27 -18.86 -14.56
N SER A 175 21.60 -17.71 -14.52
CA SER A 175 20.82 -17.28 -13.36
C SER A 175 19.34 -17.55 -13.62
N ILE A 176 18.77 -18.52 -12.91
CA ILE A 176 17.34 -18.84 -13.00
C ILE A 176 16.58 -17.94 -12.04
N THR A 177 15.50 -17.34 -12.52
CA THR A 177 14.58 -16.54 -11.68
C THR A 177 13.14 -17.07 -11.85
N VAL A 178 12.38 -17.03 -10.76
CA VAL A 178 10.97 -17.43 -10.73
C VAL A 178 10.16 -16.26 -10.19
N GLN A 179 9.06 -15.93 -10.88
CA GLN A 179 8.10 -14.90 -10.50
C GLN A 179 6.73 -15.55 -10.32
N GLY A 180 5.94 -15.06 -9.35
CA GLY A 180 4.59 -15.53 -9.00
C GLY A 180 3.51 -14.49 -9.21
#